data_AF-A0A166PNC6-F1
#
_entry.id   AF-A0A166PNC6-F1
#
_cell.length_a   1.000
_cell.length_b   1.000
_cell.length_c   1.000
_cell.angle_alpha   90.00
_cell.angle_beta   90.00
_cell.angle_gamma   90.00
#
_symmetry.space_group_name_H-M   'P 1'
#
loop_
_entity.id
_entity.type
_entity.pdbx_description
1 polymer ?
#
loop_
_entity_poly.entity_id
_entity_poly.type
_entity_poly.pdbx_seq_one_letter_code
_entity_poly.pdbx_strand_id
1 'polypeptide(L)'
;MRCSLAFAITALAAAAVASPIVPISSPIHLLDSEVNKCGSDYCAGTNNTKGNHYLCGDARLGPTKLPTKLPLSSEIYGYDRLGGLCPGEFLKKWYNATGGSYIYPEQNGFQLNTGNAPIDGNQTLAVGARIDRFGSEYGNFLSPAGAPYNQRALPPSNLDAPTTGPSYPYNYHVYEVIKEFDVLSGPIAPWFGQPGQGTQYEAYTNVMTLISQGYLKAVTLD
;
A
#
# COMPACT_ATOMS: atom_id res chain seq x y z
N MET A 1 -28.77 -53.77 47.11
CA MET A 1 -28.69 -52.34 47.42
C MET A 1 -28.43 -51.59 46.12
N ARG A 2 -29.36 -50.75 45.68
CA ARG A 2 -29.28 -49.97 44.43
C ARG A 2 -28.52 -48.68 44.72
N CYS A 3 -27.47 -48.38 43.96
CA CYS A 3 -26.79 -47.09 44.00
C CYS A 3 -27.05 -46.39 42.66
N SER A 4 -27.98 -45.42 42.66
CA SER A 4 -28.27 -44.56 41.53
C SER A 4 -27.36 -43.34 41.59
N LEU A 5 -26.44 -43.21 40.62
CA LEU A 5 -25.72 -41.96 40.39
C LEU A 5 -26.58 -41.06 39.48
N ALA A 6 -27.04 -39.93 40.02
CA ALA A 6 -27.66 -38.86 39.25
C ALA A 6 -26.57 -37.95 38.66
N PHE A 7 -26.47 -37.87 37.34
CA PHE A 7 -25.68 -36.84 36.66
C PHE A 7 -26.52 -35.56 36.56
N ALA A 8 -26.10 -34.51 37.26
CA ALA A 8 -26.64 -33.17 37.09
C ALA A 8 -25.99 -32.53 35.85
N ILE A 9 -26.78 -32.30 34.80
CA ILE A 9 -26.36 -31.55 33.62
C ILE A 9 -26.68 -30.07 33.90
N THR A 10 -25.67 -29.28 34.24
CA THR A 10 -25.79 -27.82 34.28
C THR A 10 -25.71 -27.27 32.86
N ALA A 11 -26.83 -26.78 32.33
CA ALA A 11 -26.89 -26.04 31.08
C ALA A 11 -26.26 -24.65 31.27
N LEU A 12 -25.16 -24.37 30.59
CA LEU A 12 -24.56 -23.04 30.53
C LEU A 12 -25.31 -22.22 29.47
N ALA A 13 -26.08 -21.22 29.89
CA ALA A 13 -26.73 -20.29 28.98
C ALA A 13 -25.69 -19.34 28.36
N ALA A 14 -25.47 -19.45 27.05
CA ALA A 14 -24.67 -18.48 26.31
C ALA A 14 -25.51 -17.22 26.07
N ALA A 15 -25.21 -16.13 26.77
CA ALA A 15 -25.77 -14.82 26.48
C ALA A 15 -25.06 -14.23 25.25
N ALA A 16 -25.77 -14.16 24.12
CA ALA A 16 -25.31 -13.45 22.94
C ALA A 16 -25.38 -11.93 23.22
N VAL A 17 -24.23 -11.31 23.46
CA VAL A 17 -24.11 -9.84 23.44
C VAL A 17 -24.13 -9.39 21.98
N ALA A 18 -25.27 -8.82 21.56
CA ALA A 18 -25.35 -8.10 20.29
C ALA A 18 -24.50 -6.82 20.41
N SER A 19 -23.37 -6.78 19.69
CA SER A 19 -22.59 -5.56 19.53
C SER A 19 -23.45 -4.48 18.85
N PRO A 20 -23.38 -3.21 19.30
CA PRO A 20 -24.10 -2.14 18.63
C PRO A 20 -23.52 -1.97 17.22
N ILE A 21 -24.40 -2.08 16.22
CA ILE A 21 -24.09 -1.74 14.83
C ILE A 21 -23.83 -0.24 14.80
N VAL A 22 -22.57 0.15 14.60
CA VAL A 22 -22.20 1.55 14.35
C VAL A 22 -22.77 1.94 12.98
N PRO A 23 -23.59 3.00 12.88
CA PRO A 23 -24.10 3.43 11.58
C PRO A 23 -22.93 3.91 10.71
N ILE A 24 -22.84 3.35 9.51
CA ILE A 24 -21.90 3.81 8.48
C ILE A 24 -22.30 5.24 8.13
N SER A 25 -21.51 6.21 8.58
CA SER A 25 -21.67 7.61 8.17
C SER A 25 -21.44 7.72 6.66
N SER A 26 -22.31 8.48 6.00
CA SER A 26 -22.22 8.72 4.56
C SER A 26 -20.87 9.36 4.19
N PRO A 27 -20.33 9.10 2.99
CA PRO A 27 -19.00 9.58 2.56
C PRO A 27 -18.85 11.11 2.52
N ILE A 28 -19.95 11.86 2.63
CA ILE A 28 -19.97 13.33 2.60
C ILE A 28 -19.49 13.93 3.93
N HIS A 29 -19.61 13.24 5.06
CA HIS A 29 -19.25 13.80 6.38
C HIS A 29 -17.75 13.73 6.73
N LEU A 30 -16.97 12.90 6.04
CA LEU A 30 -15.54 12.72 6.35
C LEU A 30 -14.69 13.90 5.84
N LEU A 31 -14.99 14.42 4.66
CA LEU A 31 -14.29 15.55 4.05
C LEU A 31 -14.36 16.82 4.92
N ASP A 32 -15.52 17.13 5.49
CA ASP A 32 -15.65 18.30 6.38
C ASP A 32 -14.87 18.13 7.69
N SER A 33 -14.73 16.91 8.21
CA SER A 33 -13.97 16.66 9.45
C SER A 33 -12.46 16.76 9.25
N GLU A 34 -11.96 16.34 8.08
CA GLU A 34 -10.53 16.40 7.72
C GLU A 34 -10.10 17.84 7.43
N VAL A 35 -10.94 18.63 6.76
CA VAL A 35 -10.69 20.07 6.53
C VAL A 35 -10.68 20.83 7.86
N ASN A 36 -11.60 20.53 8.78
CA ASN A 36 -11.64 21.17 10.10
C ASN A 36 -10.40 20.86 10.98
N LYS A 37 -9.74 19.71 10.77
CA LYS A 37 -8.50 19.34 11.48
C LYS A 37 -7.31 20.19 11.02
N CYS A 38 -7.22 20.48 9.73
CA CYS A 38 -6.06 21.16 9.14
C CYS A 38 -6.14 22.69 9.19
N GLY A 39 -7.19 23.24 9.80
CA GLY A 39 -7.42 24.68 9.88
C GLY A 39 -7.98 25.27 8.58
N SER A 40 -7.95 26.60 8.48
CA SER A 40 -8.59 27.34 7.38
C SER A 40 -7.88 27.21 6.03
N ASP A 41 -6.61 26.81 6.01
CA ASP A 41 -5.85 26.52 4.80
C ASP A 41 -5.35 25.06 4.82
N TYR A 42 -6.18 24.17 4.28
CA TYR A 42 -5.88 22.75 4.17
C TYR A 42 -4.56 22.46 3.42
N CYS A 43 -4.17 23.33 2.49
CA CYS A 43 -2.99 23.14 1.64
C CYS A 43 -1.74 23.91 2.14
N ALA A 44 -1.78 24.45 3.36
CA ALA A 44 -0.64 25.11 3.95
C ALA A 44 0.60 24.19 3.94
N GLY A 45 1.73 24.70 3.44
CA GLY A 45 3.01 23.97 3.36
C GLY A 45 3.22 23.09 2.12
N THR A 46 2.31 23.12 1.13
CA THR A 46 2.47 22.42 -0.15
C THR A 46 2.92 23.37 -1.28
N ASN A 47 3.37 22.78 -2.39
CA ASN A 47 3.64 23.51 -3.61
C ASN A 47 2.36 23.58 -4.47
N ASN A 48 1.44 24.49 -4.12
CA ASN A 48 0.13 24.65 -4.75
C ASN A 48 0.21 25.28 -6.15
N THR A 49 0.83 24.58 -7.11
CA THR A 49 1.20 25.14 -8.43
C THR A 49 0.73 24.33 -9.63
N LYS A 50 0.30 23.07 -9.47
CA LYS A 50 -0.07 22.17 -10.60
C LYS A 50 -1.58 21.99 -10.83
N GLY A 51 -2.39 22.94 -10.38
CA GLY A 51 -3.85 22.90 -10.52
C GLY A 51 -4.50 21.66 -9.89
N ASN A 52 -5.65 21.22 -10.40
CA ASN A 52 -6.47 20.17 -9.78
C ASN A 52 -6.02 18.72 -10.09
N HIS A 53 -4.85 18.53 -10.70
CA HIS A 53 -4.37 17.19 -11.06
C HIS A 53 -3.82 16.44 -9.85
N TYR A 54 -3.14 17.13 -8.94
CA TYR A 54 -2.58 16.56 -7.71
C TYR A 54 -3.25 17.15 -6.47
N LEU A 55 -3.26 16.41 -5.37
CA LEU A 55 -3.77 16.94 -4.11
C LEU A 55 -3.00 18.20 -3.73
N CYS A 56 -3.72 19.28 -3.42
CA CYS A 56 -3.13 20.59 -3.12
C CYS A 56 -2.15 21.09 -4.20
N GLY A 57 -2.37 20.72 -5.47
CA GLY A 57 -1.53 21.13 -6.60
C GLY A 57 -0.09 20.63 -6.55
N ASP A 58 0.22 19.66 -5.68
CA ASP A 58 1.60 19.20 -5.42
C ASP A 58 1.78 17.73 -5.83
N ALA A 59 2.61 17.48 -6.84
CA ALA A 59 2.83 16.14 -7.40
C ALA A 59 3.31 15.12 -6.37
N ARG A 60 4.00 15.57 -5.31
CA ARG A 60 4.45 14.70 -4.22
C ARG A 60 3.25 14.01 -3.56
N LEU A 61 2.13 14.71 -3.44
CA LEU A 61 0.91 14.23 -2.80
C LEU A 61 0.04 13.36 -3.72
N GLY A 62 0.51 13.03 -4.92
CA GLY A 62 -0.16 12.12 -5.85
C GLY A 62 -1.43 12.69 -6.48
N PRO A 63 -2.03 11.97 -7.45
CA PRO A 63 -3.16 12.45 -8.24
C PRO A 63 -4.42 12.64 -7.40
N THR A 64 -5.26 13.63 -7.73
CA THR A 64 -6.55 13.86 -7.04
C THR A 64 -7.53 12.71 -7.29
N LYS A 65 -7.51 12.15 -8.51
CA LYS A 65 -8.33 11.00 -8.89
C LYS A 65 -7.58 9.72 -8.52
N LEU A 66 -8.24 8.85 -7.75
CA LEU A 66 -7.76 7.50 -7.43
C LEU A 66 -8.54 6.45 -8.26
N PRO A 67 -8.00 5.21 -8.43
CA PRO A 67 -8.70 4.15 -9.15
C PRO A 67 -10.08 3.82 -8.54
N THR A 68 -11.13 3.80 -9.35
CA THR A 68 -12.51 3.48 -8.87
C THR A 68 -13.09 2.22 -9.49
N LYS A 69 -12.36 1.61 -10.43
CA LYS A 69 -12.76 0.38 -11.12
C LYS A 69 -11.91 -0.80 -10.66
N LEU A 70 -12.52 -1.99 -10.66
CA LEU A 70 -11.80 -3.24 -10.42
C LEU A 70 -10.76 -3.49 -11.53
N PRO A 71 -9.65 -4.18 -11.22
CA PRO A 71 -9.29 -4.67 -9.89
C PRO A 71 -8.67 -3.59 -8.97
N LEU A 72 -8.11 -2.51 -9.52
CA LEU A 72 -7.35 -1.53 -8.73
C LEU A 72 -8.13 -0.85 -7.60
N SER A 73 -9.46 -0.71 -7.74
CA SER A 73 -10.29 -0.14 -6.67
C SER A 73 -10.25 -0.95 -5.37
N SER A 74 -10.03 -2.27 -5.43
CA SER A 74 -9.86 -3.08 -4.22
C SER A 74 -8.49 -2.89 -3.59
N GLU A 75 -7.45 -2.61 -4.39
CA GLU A 75 -6.10 -2.39 -3.85
C GLU A 75 -5.97 -1.07 -3.11
N ILE A 76 -6.69 -0.04 -3.54
CA ILE A 76 -6.71 1.25 -2.83
C ILE A 76 -7.74 1.31 -1.69
N TYR A 77 -8.48 0.21 -1.45
CA TYR A 77 -9.48 0.20 -0.39
C TYR A 77 -8.81 0.37 0.99
N GLY A 78 -9.31 1.33 1.77
CA GLY A 78 -8.72 1.65 3.09
C GLY A 78 -7.37 2.39 3.03
N TYR A 79 -6.98 2.91 1.86
CA TYR A 79 -5.82 3.80 1.74
C TYR A 79 -6.15 5.21 2.24
N ASP A 80 -5.67 5.55 3.43
CA ASP A 80 -5.60 6.93 3.92
C ASP A 80 -4.32 7.56 3.39
N ARG A 81 -4.41 8.35 2.32
CA ARG A 81 -3.27 8.94 1.61
C ARG A 81 -2.25 9.62 2.51
N LEU A 82 -2.68 10.28 3.58
CA LEU A 82 -1.81 11.08 4.43
C LEU A 82 -1.63 10.48 5.83
N GLY A 83 -2.19 9.30 6.09
CA GLY A 83 -2.15 8.63 7.40
C GLY A 83 -2.69 9.54 8.51
N GLY A 84 -3.75 10.28 8.22
CA GLY A 84 -4.38 11.25 9.10
C GLY A 84 -3.61 12.56 9.28
N LEU A 85 -2.51 12.81 8.58
CA LEU A 85 -1.79 14.10 8.63
C LEU A 85 -2.37 15.11 7.64
N CYS A 86 -2.12 16.39 7.91
CA CYS A 86 -2.40 17.44 6.92
C CYS A 86 -1.33 17.43 5.80
N PRO A 87 -1.65 17.89 4.58
CA PRO A 87 -0.74 17.87 3.43
C PRO A 87 0.68 18.39 3.69
N GLY A 88 0.80 19.58 4.30
CA GLY A 88 2.10 20.17 4.64
C GLY A 88 2.83 19.40 5.75
N GLU A 89 2.11 18.84 6.72
CA GLU A 89 2.70 18.03 7.80
C GLU A 89 3.26 16.71 7.28
N PHE A 90 2.52 16.06 6.36
CA PHE A 90 2.97 14.85 5.68
C PHE A 90 4.30 15.10 4.96
N LEU A 91 4.38 16.17 4.15
CA LEU A 91 5.60 16.52 3.43
C LEU A 91 6.73 16.93 4.37
N LYS A 92 6.44 17.66 5.44
CA LYS A 92 7.43 18.01 6.47
C LYS A 92 8.03 16.76 7.13
N LYS A 93 7.21 15.72 7.36
CA LYS A 93 7.64 14.48 7.99
C LYS A 93 8.45 13.59 7.05
N TRP A 94 8.03 13.51 5.79
CA TRP A 94 8.51 12.45 4.88
C TRP A 94 9.30 12.93 3.68
N TYR A 95 9.41 14.23 3.42
CA TYR A 95 10.08 14.75 2.23
C TYR A 95 11.31 15.59 2.59
N ASN A 96 12.46 15.21 2.04
CA ASN A 96 13.68 16.01 2.12
C ASN A 96 13.65 17.09 1.02
N ALA A 97 13.26 18.30 1.38
CA ALA A 97 13.17 19.43 0.44
C ALA A 97 14.53 19.79 -0.19
N THR A 98 15.63 19.65 0.55
CA THR A 98 16.98 19.93 0.05
C THR A 98 17.46 18.85 -0.93
N GLY A 99 17.17 17.58 -0.62
CA GLY A 99 17.53 16.44 -1.47
C GLY A 99 16.59 16.21 -2.64
N GLY A 100 15.40 16.81 -2.63
CA GLY A 100 14.40 16.65 -3.69
C GLY A 100 13.79 15.25 -3.73
N SER A 101 13.72 14.54 -2.60
CA SER A 101 13.22 13.17 -2.54
C SER A 101 12.43 12.88 -1.27
N TYR A 102 11.59 11.85 -1.34
CA TYR A 102 11.04 11.22 -0.15
C TYR A 102 12.15 10.59 0.70
N ILE A 103 12.00 10.66 2.01
CA ILE A 103 12.81 9.95 3.00
C ILE A 103 12.24 8.54 3.07
N TYR A 104 12.96 7.58 2.51
CA TYR A 104 12.59 6.17 2.53
C TYR A 104 13.08 5.48 3.82
N PRO A 105 12.46 4.36 4.22
CA PRO A 105 12.91 3.58 5.36
C PRO A 105 14.32 3.03 5.13
N GLU A 106 15.04 2.77 6.22
CA GLU A 106 16.31 2.05 6.19
C GLU A 106 16.11 0.60 5.71
N GLN A 107 17.21 -0.07 5.37
CA GLN A 107 17.24 -1.51 5.05
C GLN A 107 16.19 -1.92 4.00
N ASN A 108 16.08 -1.11 2.94
CA ASN A 108 15.20 -1.33 1.81
C ASN A 108 13.71 -1.47 2.19
N GLY A 109 13.31 -0.99 3.37
CA GLY A 109 11.93 -1.05 3.84
C GLY A 109 11.46 -2.41 4.32
N PHE A 110 12.37 -3.37 4.55
CA PHE A 110 12.01 -4.59 5.27
C PHE A 110 11.70 -4.28 6.74
N GLN A 111 10.72 -4.97 7.30
CA GLN A 111 10.44 -4.88 8.74
C GLN A 111 11.65 -5.39 9.53
N LEU A 112 12.04 -4.68 10.57
CA LEU A 112 13.18 -5.05 11.40
C LEU A 112 12.77 -5.96 12.56
N ASN A 113 13.65 -6.91 12.90
CA ASN A 113 13.52 -7.69 14.13
C ASN A 113 14.03 -6.89 15.34
N THR A 114 13.95 -7.49 16.54
CA THR A 114 14.38 -6.85 17.80
C THR A 114 15.88 -6.52 17.87
N GLY A 115 16.68 -7.07 16.96
CA GLY A 115 18.11 -6.79 16.81
C GLY A 115 18.44 -5.76 15.73
N ASN A 116 17.45 -5.04 15.19
CA ASN A 116 17.58 -4.09 14.08
C ASN A 116 18.14 -4.71 12.78
N ALA A 117 17.95 -6.01 12.56
CA ALA A 117 18.25 -6.65 11.29
C ALA A 117 16.97 -6.82 10.45
N PRO A 118 17.06 -6.80 9.12
CA PRO A 118 15.88 -6.91 8.27
C PRO A 118 15.33 -8.34 8.38
N ILE A 119 14.01 -8.44 8.37
CA ILE A 119 13.32 -9.73 8.23
C ILE A 119 13.14 -9.96 6.73
N ASP A 120 14.15 -10.57 6.12
CA ASP A 120 14.13 -10.95 4.71
C ASP A 120 14.76 -12.34 4.50
N GLY A 121 14.63 -12.87 3.29
CA GLY A 121 15.28 -14.10 2.88
C GLY A 121 15.14 -14.34 1.37
N ASN A 122 16.03 -15.16 0.82
CA ASN A 122 15.94 -15.56 -0.58
C ASN A 122 14.69 -16.40 -0.81
N GLN A 123 13.91 -16.01 -1.80
CA GLN A 123 12.75 -16.75 -2.28
C GLN A 123 12.84 -16.89 -3.80
N THR A 124 12.66 -18.11 -4.31
CA THR A 124 12.46 -18.33 -5.74
C THR A 124 11.00 -18.08 -6.09
N LEU A 125 10.75 -17.17 -7.04
CA LEU A 125 9.42 -16.99 -7.62
C LEU A 125 9.19 -18.04 -8.70
N ALA A 126 8.19 -18.90 -8.49
CA ALA A 126 7.86 -19.99 -9.42
C ALA A 126 7.16 -19.48 -10.69
N VAL A 127 7.29 -20.22 -11.78
CA VAL A 127 6.56 -19.95 -13.03
C VAL A 127 5.04 -19.93 -12.77
N GLY A 128 4.36 -18.95 -13.36
CA GLY A 128 2.93 -18.71 -13.19
C GLY A 128 2.57 -17.82 -12.00
N ALA A 129 3.52 -17.50 -11.12
CA ALA A 129 3.29 -16.51 -10.05
C ALA A 129 2.96 -15.14 -10.67
N ARG A 130 1.97 -14.44 -10.08
CA ARG A 130 1.61 -13.07 -10.47
C ARG A 130 2.11 -12.07 -9.42
N ILE A 131 2.82 -11.07 -9.90
CA ILE A 131 3.40 -10.00 -9.10
C ILE A 131 3.08 -8.66 -9.75
N ASP A 132 2.97 -7.61 -8.97
CA ASP A 132 2.62 -6.28 -9.46
C ASP A 132 3.49 -5.18 -8.86
N ARG A 133 3.37 -3.97 -9.40
CA ARG A 133 4.11 -2.78 -8.97
C ARG A 133 3.37 -1.49 -9.28
N PHE A 134 3.42 -0.55 -8.33
CA PHE A 134 3.13 0.87 -8.55
C PHE A 134 4.44 1.64 -8.75
N GLY A 135 4.80 1.94 -9.99
CA GLY A 135 6.04 2.63 -10.33
C GLY A 135 6.67 2.18 -11.64
N SER A 136 7.68 2.92 -12.10
CA SER A 136 8.42 2.60 -13.31
C SER A 136 9.14 1.24 -13.23
N GLU A 137 9.29 0.60 -14.40
CA GLU A 137 10.03 -0.65 -14.62
C GLU A 137 11.55 -0.54 -14.38
N TYR A 138 12.08 0.68 -14.19
CA TYR A 138 13.47 0.88 -13.75
C TYR A 138 13.69 0.52 -12.27
N GLY A 139 12.62 0.33 -11.49
CA GLY A 139 12.72 -0.16 -10.12
C GLY A 139 12.78 -1.69 -10.03
N ASN A 140 13.01 -2.20 -8.81
CA ASN A 140 13.19 -3.63 -8.52
C ASN A 140 12.32 -4.15 -7.36
N PHE A 141 11.43 -3.33 -6.79
CA PHE A 141 10.48 -3.76 -5.75
C PHE A 141 9.14 -4.15 -6.36
N LEU A 142 8.66 -5.35 -6.07
CA LEU A 142 7.35 -5.84 -6.47
C LEU A 142 6.58 -6.35 -5.24
N SER A 143 5.32 -6.70 -5.42
CA SER A 143 4.53 -7.39 -4.39
C SER A 143 3.73 -8.53 -5.03
N PRO A 144 3.15 -9.45 -4.23
CA PRO A 144 2.10 -10.34 -4.74
C PRO A 144 1.00 -9.53 -5.42
N ALA A 145 0.54 -9.98 -6.58
CA ALA A 145 -0.51 -9.27 -7.31
C ALA A 145 -1.79 -9.13 -6.48
N GLY A 146 -2.35 -7.92 -6.41
CA GLY A 146 -3.55 -7.63 -5.63
C GLY A 146 -3.28 -7.20 -4.18
N ALA A 147 -2.02 -7.06 -3.77
CA ALA A 147 -1.68 -6.56 -2.44
C ALA A 147 -2.23 -5.12 -2.24
N PRO A 148 -2.96 -4.84 -1.14
CA PRO A 148 -3.46 -3.50 -0.84
C PRO A 148 -2.35 -2.44 -0.82
N TYR A 149 -2.64 -1.24 -1.32
CA TYR A 149 -1.68 -0.15 -1.41
C TYR A 149 -1.14 0.28 -0.03
N ASN A 150 -2.00 0.28 0.99
CA ASN A 150 -1.61 0.57 2.37
C ASN A 150 -0.71 -0.51 2.98
N GLN A 151 -0.64 -1.71 2.39
CA GLN A 151 0.29 -2.76 2.80
C GLN A 151 1.67 -2.64 2.15
N ARG A 152 1.81 -1.74 1.16
CA ARG A 152 3.06 -1.50 0.42
C ARG A 152 3.90 -0.36 0.98
N ALA A 153 3.34 0.43 1.90
CA ALA A 153 3.98 1.61 2.49
C ALA A 153 4.66 2.53 1.43
N LEU A 154 3.95 2.80 0.33
CA LEU A 154 4.42 3.66 -0.76
C LEU A 154 3.94 5.11 -0.58
N PRO A 155 4.71 6.11 -1.04
CA PRO A 155 4.28 7.50 -1.00
C PRO A 155 3.22 7.77 -2.07
N PRO A 156 2.35 8.78 -1.90
CA PRO A 156 1.24 9.05 -2.80
C PRO A 156 1.63 9.24 -4.28
N SER A 157 2.84 9.74 -4.55
CA SER A 157 3.37 9.94 -5.90
C SER A 157 3.53 8.66 -6.70
N ASN A 158 3.59 7.48 -6.08
CA ASN A 158 3.69 6.22 -6.83
C ASN A 158 2.40 5.88 -7.61
N LEU A 159 1.29 6.55 -7.30
CA LEU A 159 0.04 6.47 -8.08
C LEU A 159 0.03 7.43 -9.28
N ASP A 160 1.08 8.23 -9.47
CA ASP A 160 1.19 9.14 -10.61
C ASP A 160 1.76 8.41 -11.83
N ALA A 161 0.98 8.40 -12.92
CA ALA A 161 1.34 7.70 -14.14
C ALA A 161 2.23 8.59 -15.03
N PRO A 162 3.31 8.05 -15.62
CA PRO A 162 4.12 8.80 -16.58
C PRO A 162 3.26 9.32 -17.73
N THR A 163 3.47 10.57 -18.14
CA THR A 163 2.82 11.16 -19.32
C THR A 163 3.49 10.75 -20.63
N THR A 164 4.64 10.08 -20.54
CA THR A 164 5.47 9.62 -21.65
C THR A 164 5.69 8.12 -21.55
N GLY A 165 5.51 7.40 -22.66
CA GLY A 165 5.63 5.93 -22.72
C GLY A 165 4.25 5.24 -22.73
N PRO A 166 4.20 3.91 -22.57
CA PRO A 166 2.94 3.20 -22.49
C PRO A 166 2.13 3.72 -21.30
N SER A 167 0.86 4.07 -21.54
CA SER A 167 -0.01 4.63 -20.51
C SER A 167 -0.54 3.50 -19.63
N TYR A 168 0.04 3.39 -18.44
CA TYR A 168 -0.48 2.53 -17.37
C TYR A 168 -1.20 3.40 -16.36
N PRO A 169 -2.54 3.29 -16.25
CA PRO A 169 -3.30 4.05 -15.26
C PRO A 169 -2.68 3.87 -13.87
N TYR A 170 -2.45 4.98 -13.20
CA TYR A 170 -1.90 5.01 -11.84
C TYR A 170 -0.52 4.37 -11.67
N ASN A 171 0.26 4.29 -12.75
CA ASN A 171 1.58 3.66 -12.77
C ASN A 171 1.57 2.20 -12.28
N TYR A 172 0.45 1.52 -12.48
CA TYR A 172 0.23 0.17 -12.00
C TYR A 172 0.52 -0.85 -13.10
N HIS A 173 1.34 -1.84 -12.78
CA HIS A 173 1.79 -2.88 -13.70
C HIS A 173 1.62 -4.25 -13.06
N VAL A 174 1.19 -5.23 -13.84
CA VAL A 174 1.08 -6.63 -13.41
C VAL A 174 1.95 -7.48 -14.33
N TYR A 175 2.65 -8.43 -13.73
CA TYR A 175 3.56 -9.34 -14.41
C TYR A 175 3.27 -10.79 -14.01
N GLU A 176 3.47 -11.69 -14.96
CA GLU A 176 3.51 -13.13 -14.73
C GLU A 176 4.95 -13.62 -14.85
N VAL A 177 5.37 -14.45 -13.90
CA VAL A 177 6.68 -15.11 -13.93
C VAL A 177 6.66 -16.21 -14.99
N ILE A 178 7.50 -16.07 -16.00
CA ILE A 178 7.61 -17.04 -17.13
C ILE A 178 8.87 -17.89 -17.05
N LYS A 179 9.84 -17.50 -16.21
CA LYS A 179 11.02 -18.29 -15.84
C LYS A 179 11.33 -18.00 -14.38
N GLU A 180 11.65 -19.05 -13.60
CA GLU A 180 11.96 -18.89 -12.18
C GLU A 180 13.18 -17.99 -11.94
N PHE A 181 13.12 -17.18 -10.89
CA PHE A 181 14.24 -16.35 -10.43
C PHE A 181 14.14 -16.06 -8.93
N ASP A 182 15.29 -15.78 -8.33
CA ASP A 182 15.38 -15.45 -6.91
C ASP A 182 15.17 -13.96 -6.66
N VAL A 183 14.51 -13.67 -5.54
CA VAL A 183 14.33 -12.33 -4.96
C VAL A 183 14.67 -12.38 -3.48
N LEU A 184 14.97 -11.23 -2.88
CA LEU A 184 14.80 -11.06 -1.44
C LEU A 184 13.32 -10.83 -1.16
N SER A 185 12.76 -11.60 -0.23
CA SER A 185 11.36 -11.44 0.20
C SER A 185 11.26 -11.27 1.71
N GLY A 186 10.29 -10.46 2.12
CA GLY A 186 10.04 -10.19 3.53
C GLY A 186 8.87 -9.23 3.75
N PRO A 187 8.41 -9.10 5.02
CA PRO A 187 7.44 -8.10 5.41
C PRO A 187 7.92 -6.66 5.18
N ILE A 188 7.00 -5.79 4.75
CA ILE A 188 7.23 -4.37 4.53
C ILE A 188 7.05 -3.61 5.85
N ALA A 189 8.03 -2.79 6.22
CA ALA A 189 7.94 -1.93 7.39
C ALA A 189 6.84 -0.86 7.23
N PRO A 190 6.15 -0.45 8.31
CA PRO A 190 5.25 0.69 8.28
C PRO A 190 6.00 1.97 7.89
N TRP A 191 5.50 2.70 6.89
CA TRP A 191 6.09 3.94 6.43
C TRP A 191 5.06 4.84 5.71
N PHE A 192 5.38 6.11 5.49
CA PHE A 192 4.49 7.10 4.86
C PHE A 192 3.06 7.14 5.43
N GLY A 193 2.93 6.93 6.75
CA GLY A 193 1.62 6.90 7.43
C GLY A 193 0.78 5.65 7.17
N GLN A 194 1.31 4.66 6.46
CA GLN A 194 0.66 3.39 6.18
C GLN A 194 1.16 2.28 7.10
N PRO A 195 0.33 1.26 7.37
CA PRO A 195 0.72 0.14 8.21
C PRO A 195 1.82 -0.74 7.59
N GLY A 196 1.95 -0.82 6.27
CA GLY A 196 2.84 -1.81 5.66
C GLY A 196 2.33 -3.23 5.98
N GLN A 197 3.22 -4.12 6.43
CA GLN A 197 2.95 -5.52 6.74
C GLN A 197 2.57 -6.42 5.56
N GLY A 198 2.52 -5.88 4.34
CA GLY A 198 2.50 -6.69 3.12
C GLY A 198 3.84 -7.38 2.89
N THR A 199 3.93 -8.20 1.84
CA THR A 199 5.19 -8.79 1.39
C THR A 199 5.75 -7.99 0.23
N GLN A 200 7.04 -7.65 0.29
CA GLN A 200 7.78 -7.16 -0.86
C GLN A 200 8.69 -8.24 -1.44
N TYR A 201 8.93 -8.12 -2.74
CA TYR A 201 9.94 -8.84 -3.50
C TYR A 201 10.95 -7.81 -4.02
N GLU A 202 12.16 -7.81 -3.49
CA GLU A 202 13.28 -7.06 -4.03
C GLU A 202 14.06 -7.94 -5.00
N ALA A 203 13.96 -7.65 -6.29
CA ALA A 203 14.72 -8.33 -7.31
C ALA A 203 16.17 -7.82 -7.39
N TYR A 204 17.09 -8.70 -7.78
CA TYR A 204 18.52 -8.36 -7.98
C TYR A 204 18.79 -7.51 -9.24
N THR A 205 17.78 -7.30 -10.07
CA THR A 205 17.83 -6.41 -11.23
C THR A 205 16.47 -5.72 -11.41
N ASN A 206 16.42 -4.69 -12.25
CA ASN A 206 15.17 -3.97 -12.50
C ASN A 206 14.18 -4.78 -13.33
N VAL A 207 12.90 -4.43 -13.22
CA VAL A 207 11.80 -5.10 -13.91
C VAL A 207 11.98 -5.09 -15.42
N MET A 208 12.46 -3.98 -16.00
CA MET A 208 12.74 -3.87 -17.43
C MET A 208 13.75 -4.95 -17.91
N THR A 209 14.78 -5.23 -17.10
CA THR A 209 15.77 -6.28 -17.37
C THR A 209 15.14 -7.66 -17.25
N LEU A 210 14.34 -7.91 -16.22
CA LEU A 210 13.62 -9.18 -16.06
C LEU A 210 12.68 -9.47 -17.25
N ILE A 211 12.00 -8.45 -17.78
CA ILE A 211 11.16 -8.58 -18.97
C ILE A 211 12.01 -8.89 -20.20
N SER A 212 13.05 -8.08 -20.47
CA SER A 212 13.89 -8.26 -21.66
C SER A 212 14.64 -9.60 -21.70
N GLN A 213 14.96 -10.17 -20.53
CA GLN A 213 15.60 -11.47 -20.40
C GLN A 213 14.61 -12.64 -20.34
N GLY A 214 13.30 -12.37 -20.41
CA GLY A 214 12.27 -13.39 -20.44
C GLY A 214 12.01 -14.09 -19.10
N TYR A 215 12.23 -13.39 -17.97
CA TYR A 215 11.78 -13.84 -16.64
C TYR A 215 10.35 -13.40 -16.33
N LEU A 216 9.97 -12.21 -16.79
CA LEU A 216 8.65 -11.63 -16.59
C LEU A 216 7.96 -11.33 -17.92
N LYS A 217 6.64 -11.47 -17.92
CA LYS A 217 5.76 -11.01 -19.00
C LYS A 217 4.71 -10.07 -18.43
N ALA A 218 4.56 -8.88 -19.04
CA ALA A 218 3.48 -7.96 -18.69
C ALA A 218 2.10 -8.59 -18.95
N VAL A 219 1.18 -8.40 -18.02
CA VAL A 219 -0.22 -8.82 -18.10
C VAL A 219 -1.07 -7.62 -18.48
N THR A 220 -1.88 -7.76 -19.52
CA THR A 220 -2.86 -6.74 -19.90
C THR A 220 -4.05 -6.81 -18.94
N LEU A 221 -4.50 -5.67 -18.44
CA LEU A 221 -5.70 -5.52 -17.61
C LEU A 221 -6.84 -5.12 -18.55
N ASP A 222 -7.55 -6.11 -19.08
CA ASP A 222 -8.72 -5.97 -19.95
C ASP A 222 -10.04 -5.81 -19.18
#